data_AF-A0A8J4Y7I2-F1
#
_entry.id   AF-A0A8J4Y7I2-F1
#
_cell.length_a   1.000
_cell.length_b   1.000
_cell.length_c   1.000
_cell.angle_alpha   90.00
_cell.angle_beta   90.00
_cell.angle_gamma   90.00
#
_symmetry.space_group_name_H-M   'P 1'
#
loop_
_entity.id
_entity.type
_entity.pdbx_description
1 polymer ?
#
loop_
_entity_poly.entity_id
_entity_poly.type
_entity_poly.pdbx_seq_one_letter_code
_entity_poly.pdbx_strand_id
1 'polypeptide(L)'
;MMWIYSLNEKMSPSHIKLSSPVKHIEWGKDVLVAGPGCRITLTSGDVVEADHVIFTPSLGVLKALASEMFMPPLPPPKMKAIRAITASKANPVLSLFHNWEASLVGFYSAYLHPTVLCGWITGGGALAMEQTAEEEVARRCIAYLRKRLPSKYKIPDAVFFKRSTWGTNVWTRGSYSFRSLKTEAAGALPADLAEPLVDLETNTPLVCFAGEASHDCYYSTVHGALETGWREADRLIKHFSSVVKRPSRVQVPAKGRGRYTVVIVGAGAASVGAARELTAQGINSVLILEASDRVGGRIHTVAGPPEGVVELGAQWIHGEKGNILYQFAKSRNLLHHHVSVDGKGRFVMEGGKEIDNKIVEEVLEVMEEADKECCGSEHRETATSSLSPSFGHVLRKVFYDYLERNTSDTPEIRRIKEALFDWAKDNACDSLHQLSAGCWGSYKFCEGENNMNPKNGFLSMLKALLAETTAVVKLNSEVECIDYSSEVTAERTSFLRPDGVTFPVIVRCRQVRKDVIQG
;
A
#
# COMPACT_ATOMS: atom_id res chain seq x y z
N MET A 1 -8.70 -0.91 -38.19
CA MET A 1 -7.68 -1.84 -37.63
C MET A 1 -7.69 -1.66 -36.13
N MET A 2 -8.16 -2.67 -35.41
CA MET A 2 -8.47 -2.62 -33.98
C MET A 2 -7.33 -3.32 -33.23
N TRP A 3 -6.48 -2.57 -32.53
CA TRP A 3 -5.41 -3.13 -31.73
C TRP A 3 -5.94 -3.37 -30.31
N ILE A 4 -6.33 -4.61 -30.03
CA ILE A 4 -6.56 -5.09 -28.65
C ILE A 4 -5.18 -5.35 -28.06
N TYR A 5 -4.65 -4.42 -27.27
CA TYR A 5 -3.48 -4.69 -26.43
C TYR A 5 -3.94 -5.49 -25.20
N SER A 6 -4.03 -6.81 -25.35
CA SER A 6 -3.97 -7.72 -24.22
C SER A 6 -2.52 -7.76 -23.73
N LEU A 7 -2.23 -7.04 -22.65
CA LEU A 7 -0.95 -7.11 -21.94
C LEU A 7 -0.86 -8.45 -21.20
N ASN A 8 -0.56 -9.50 -21.96
CA ASN A 8 -0.33 -10.85 -21.46
C ASN A 8 1.16 -11.18 -21.67
N GLU A 9 2.06 -10.55 -20.92
CA GLU A 9 3.51 -10.76 -21.11
C GLU A 9 4.26 -11.06 -19.80
N LYS A 10 4.43 -12.38 -19.60
CA LYS A 10 5.58 -13.11 -19.05
C LYS A 10 5.90 -12.97 -17.55
N MET A 11 5.03 -13.57 -16.73
CA MET A 11 5.43 -14.44 -15.60
C MET A 11 5.06 -15.88 -15.96
N SER A 12 5.65 -16.93 -15.37
CA SER A 12 5.09 -18.27 -15.56
C SER A 12 3.65 -18.26 -14.98
N PRO A 13 2.62 -18.64 -15.74
CA PRO A 13 1.22 -18.62 -15.30
C PRO A 13 0.87 -19.53 -14.11
N SER A 14 1.85 -20.14 -13.45
CA SER A 14 1.65 -21.24 -12.49
C SER A 14 1.56 -20.83 -11.02
N HIS A 15 2.00 -19.61 -10.64
CA HIS A 15 2.14 -19.23 -9.21
C HIS A 15 1.22 -18.11 -8.74
N ILE A 16 0.49 -17.42 -9.62
CA ILE A 16 -0.53 -16.43 -9.24
C ILE A 16 -1.86 -16.83 -9.89
N LYS A 17 -2.89 -17.03 -9.07
CA LYS A 17 -4.26 -17.21 -9.53
C LYS A 17 -5.07 -15.96 -9.24
N LEU A 18 -5.41 -15.25 -10.30
CA LEU A 18 -6.32 -14.11 -10.28
C LEU A 18 -7.78 -14.61 -10.21
N SER A 19 -8.71 -13.70 -9.92
CA SER A 19 -10.15 -14.00 -9.82
C SER A 19 -10.44 -15.20 -8.91
N SER A 20 -9.67 -15.31 -7.83
CA SER A 20 -9.70 -16.43 -6.88
C SER A 20 -10.01 -15.93 -5.46
N PRO A 21 -11.23 -15.39 -5.21
CA PRO A 21 -11.56 -14.86 -3.89
C PRO A 21 -11.59 -15.99 -2.86
N VAL A 22 -10.85 -15.81 -1.76
CA VAL A 22 -10.86 -16.73 -0.62
C VAL A 22 -12.14 -16.53 0.19
N LYS A 23 -12.85 -17.63 0.47
CA LYS A 23 -14.06 -17.68 1.29
C LYS A 23 -13.73 -18.02 2.75
N HIS A 24 -12.99 -19.12 2.96
CA HIS A 24 -12.61 -19.58 4.30
C HIS A 24 -11.15 -20.03 4.35
N ILE A 25 -10.54 -19.87 5.53
CA ILE A 25 -9.21 -20.37 5.90
C ILE A 25 -9.39 -21.19 7.16
N GLU A 26 -9.38 -22.51 7.00
CA GLU A 26 -9.26 -23.45 8.11
C GLU A 26 -7.79 -23.59 8.48
N TRP A 27 -7.45 -23.54 9.77
CA TRP A 27 -6.08 -23.64 10.25
C TRP A 27 -6.02 -24.42 11.57
N GLY A 28 -4.97 -25.20 11.77
CA GLY A 28 -4.77 -25.95 13.02
C GLY A 28 -4.04 -27.27 12.82
N LYS A 29 -3.84 -27.99 13.92
CA LYS A 29 -3.11 -29.26 13.98
C LYS A 29 -3.73 -30.38 13.14
N ASP A 30 -5.06 -30.49 13.16
CA ASP A 30 -5.80 -31.61 12.56
C ASP A 30 -6.47 -31.25 11.23
N VAL A 31 -6.13 -30.09 10.65
CA VAL A 31 -6.72 -29.63 9.38
C VAL A 31 -6.25 -30.46 8.19
N LEU A 32 -4.95 -30.80 8.17
CA LEU A 32 -4.36 -31.63 7.12
C LEU A 32 -4.04 -33.03 7.67
N VAL A 33 -4.19 -34.05 6.82
CA VAL A 33 -3.89 -35.45 7.17
C VAL A 33 -2.42 -35.63 7.62
N ALA A 34 -1.53 -34.80 7.09
CA ALA A 34 -0.10 -34.87 7.33
C ALA A 34 0.40 -33.97 8.47
N GLY A 35 -0.51 -33.43 9.30
CA GLY A 35 -0.19 -32.62 10.48
C GLY A 35 -0.70 -31.18 10.38
N PRO A 36 -0.13 -30.25 11.18
CA PRO A 36 -0.56 -28.87 11.22
C PRO A 36 -0.48 -28.20 9.84
N GLY A 37 -1.51 -27.43 9.50
CA GLY A 37 -1.55 -26.69 8.25
C GLY A 37 -2.82 -25.91 8.06
N CYS A 38 -3.06 -25.51 6.82
CA CYS A 38 -4.17 -24.67 6.42
C CYS A 38 -4.92 -25.27 5.22
N ARG A 39 -6.25 -25.13 5.22
CA ARG A 39 -7.12 -25.41 4.07
C ARG A 39 -7.85 -24.12 3.68
N ILE A 40 -7.61 -23.69 2.45
CA ILE A 40 -8.14 -22.45 1.88
C ILE A 40 -9.25 -22.81 0.90
N THR A 41 -10.49 -22.43 1.22
CA THR A 41 -11.65 -22.62 0.35
C THR A 41 -11.92 -21.34 -0.42
N LEU A 42 -11.96 -21.41 -1.74
CA LEU A 42 -12.32 -20.31 -2.63
C LEU A 42 -13.84 -20.16 -2.73
N THR A 43 -14.29 -18.98 -3.15
CA THR A 43 -15.71 -18.72 -3.46
C THR A 43 -16.25 -19.57 -4.60
N SER A 44 -15.38 -20.06 -5.50
CA SER A 44 -15.72 -21.05 -6.53
C SER A 44 -16.06 -22.44 -5.97
N GLY A 45 -15.71 -22.70 -4.70
CA GLY A 45 -15.75 -24.04 -4.10
C GLY A 45 -14.44 -24.82 -4.25
N ASP A 46 -13.47 -24.31 -5.00
CA ASP A 46 -12.14 -24.91 -5.09
C ASP A 46 -11.42 -24.86 -3.73
N VAL A 47 -10.65 -25.90 -3.44
CA VAL A 47 -9.89 -26.03 -2.20
C VAL A 47 -8.41 -26.10 -2.50
N VAL A 48 -7.62 -25.35 -1.72
CA VAL A 48 -6.16 -25.36 -1.76
C VAL A 48 -5.64 -25.67 -0.36
N GLU A 49 -4.71 -26.61 -0.24
CA GLU A 49 -4.05 -26.92 1.04
C GLU A 49 -2.66 -26.29 1.09
N ALA A 50 -2.25 -25.85 2.28
CA ALA A 50 -0.95 -25.24 2.49
C ALA A 50 -0.37 -25.56 3.87
N ASP A 51 0.95 -25.65 3.99
CA ASP A 51 1.60 -25.74 5.31
C ASP A 51 1.47 -24.41 6.06
N HIS A 52 1.64 -23.30 5.34
CA HIS A 52 1.60 -21.95 5.88
C HIS A 52 0.78 -21.02 4.99
N VAL A 53 0.13 -20.04 5.59
CA VAL A 53 -0.57 -18.94 4.90
C VAL A 53 0.07 -17.61 5.26
N ILE A 54 0.36 -16.77 4.27
CA ILE A 54 0.61 -15.34 4.49
C ILE A 54 -0.61 -14.56 4.00
N PHE A 55 -1.34 -13.98 4.94
CA PHE A 55 -2.54 -13.20 4.68
C PHE A 55 -2.17 -11.73 4.49
N THR A 56 -2.38 -11.21 3.27
CA THR A 56 -2.11 -9.81 2.90
C THR A 56 -3.31 -8.92 2.51
N PRO A 57 -4.59 -9.38 2.50
CA PRO A 57 -5.72 -8.49 2.27
C PRO A 57 -5.78 -7.30 3.24
N SER A 58 -6.42 -6.22 2.78
CA SER A 58 -6.49 -4.97 3.51
C SER A 58 -7.16 -5.09 4.88
N LEU A 59 -6.86 -4.16 5.78
CA LEU A 59 -7.58 -4.02 7.04
C LEU A 59 -9.10 -3.83 6.84
N GLY A 60 -9.51 -3.16 5.75
CA GLY A 60 -10.92 -3.02 5.38
C GLY A 60 -11.60 -4.36 5.07
N VAL A 61 -10.88 -5.29 4.42
CA VAL A 61 -11.34 -6.67 4.19
C VAL A 61 -11.40 -7.45 5.49
N LEU A 62 -10.38 -7.35 6.35
CA LEU A 62 -10.39 -7.98 7.67
C LEU A 62 -11.58 -7.52 8.53
N LYS A 63 -11.83 -6.21 8.58
CA LYS A 63 -12.98 -5.65 9.31
C LYS A 63 -14.32 -6.21 8.82
N ALA A 64 -14.44 -6.52 7.53
CA ALA A 64 -15.67 -7.02 6.93
C ALA A 64 -15.83 -8.54 7.08
N LEU A 65 -14.75 -9.32 6.99
CA LEU A 65 -14.85 -10.76 6.79
C LEU A 65 -14.17 -11.60 7.89
N ALA A 66 -13.36 -11.03 8.78
CA ALA A 66 -12.55 -11.81 9.71
C ALA A 66 -13.36 -12.70 10.68
N SER A 67 -14.59 -12.34 11.01
CA SER A 67 -15.46 -13.14 11.88
C SER A 67 -15.92 -14.46 11.26
N GLU A 68 -15.93 -14.56 9.93
CA GLU A 68 -16.45 -15.72 9.19
C GLU A 68 -15.37 -16.40 8.33
N MET A 69 -14.30 -15.67 8.01
CA MET A 69 -13.24 -16.14 7.12
C MET A 69 -12.30 -17.14 7.79
N PHE A 70 -12.07 -17.06 9.11
CA PHE A 70 -11.08 -17.90 9.79
C PHE A 70 -11.75 -18.96 10.68
N MET A 71 -11.27 -20.20 10.56
CA MET A 71 -11.73 -21.34 11.35
C MET A 71 -10.52 -22.10 11.92
N PRO A 72 -10.35 -22.18 13.25
CA PRO A 72 -11.16 -21.54 14.28
C PRO A 72 -11.10 -20.00 14.23
N PRO A 73 -12.01 -19.30 14.93
CA PRO A 73 -12.05 -17.84 14.94
C PRO A 73 -10.75 -17.21 15.43
N LEU A 74 -10.47 -16.00 14.94
CA LEU A 74 -9.29 -15.24 15.35
C LEU A 74 -9.31 -14.94 16.87
N PRO A 75 -8.13 -14.93 17.54
CA PRO A 75 -8.06 -14.70 18.98
C PRO A 75 -8.50 -13.27 19.35
N PRO A 76 -9.02 -13.05 20.59
CA PRO A 76 -9.57 -11.76 21.00
C PRO A 76 -8.64 -10.55 20.81
N PRO A 77 -7.32 -10.61 21.11
CA PRO A 77 -6.42 -9.47 20.87
C PRO A 77 -6.38 -9.05 19.40
N LYS A 78 -6.36 -10.03 18.48
CA LYS A 78 -6.34 -9.76 17.04
C LYS A 78 -7.67 -9.17 16.56
N MET A 79 -8.81 -9.70 17.03
CA MET A 79 -10.12 -9.13 16.72
C MET A 79 -10.31 -7.72 17.29
N LYS A 80 -9.77 -7.45 18.48
CA LYS A 80 -9.73 -6.11 19.07
C LYS A 80 -8.93 -5.16 18.18
N ALA A 81 -7.73 -5.54 17.73
CA ALA A 81 -6.91 -4.76 16.82
C ALA A 81 -7.61 -4.48 15.48
N ILE A 82 -8.21 -5.51 14.86
CA ILE A 82 -9.00 -5.37 13.62
C ILE A 82 -10.13 -4.37 13.78
N ARG A 83 -10.82 -4.34 14.93
CA ARG A 83 -11.93 -3.41 15.19
C ARG A 83 -11.46 -1.99 15.54
N ALA A 84 -10.33 -1.86 16.24
CA ALA A 84 -9.83 -0.61 16.78
C ALA A 84 -8.98 0.19 15.78
N ILE A 85 -7.99 -0.45 15.13
CA ILE A 85 -7.15 0.22 14.11
C ILE A 85 -8.07 0.75 13.02
N THR A 86 -7.95 2.04 12.69
CA THR A 86 -8.90 2.66 11.77
C THR A 86 -8.40 2.46 10.35
N ALA A 87 -9.30 2.03 9.47
CA ALA A 87 -9.08 2.03 8.03
C ALA A 87 -9.97 3.13 7.47
N SER A 88 -9.41 3.99 6.63
CA SER A 88 -10.18 5.04 5.96
C SER A 88 -11.32 4.42 5.18
N LYS A 89 -12.53 4.52 5.72
CA LYS A 89 -13.76 4.11 5.08
C LYS A 89 -14.74 5.21 5.37
N ALA A 90 -15.01 6.02 4.36
CA ALA A 90 -15.95 7.13 4.46
C ALA A 90 -17.28 6.65 5.06
N ASN A 91 -17.75 7.38 6.07
CA ASN A 91 -18.96 7.06 6.80
C ASN A 91 -20.18 7.05 5.85
N PRO A 92 -20.96 5.94 5.78
CA PRO A 92 -22.16 5.85 4.94
C PRO A 92 -23.20 6.93 5.27
N VAL A 93 -23.28 7.41 6.51
CA VAL A 93 -24.23 8.46 6.90
C VAL A 93 -23.84 9.82 6.29
N LEU A 94 -22.54 10.06 6.07
CA LEU A 94 -22.04 11.23 5.37
C LEU A 94 -22.14 11.08 3.83
N SER A 95 -22.47 9.90 3.30
CA SER A 95 -22.70 9.72 1.86
C SER A 95 -23.99 10.37 1.34
N LEU A 96 -24.84 10.88 2.26
CA LEU A 96 -26.04 11.66 1.93
C LEU A 96 -25.72 13.07 1.40
N PHE A 97 -24.46 13.52 1.49
CA PHE A 97 -24.03 14.77 0.88
C PHE A 97 -23.97 14.64 -0.64
N HIS A 98 -24.97 15.18 -1.32
CA HIS A 98 -25.02 15.25 -2.79
C HIS A 98 -23.91 16.15 -3.39
N ASN A 99 -23.22 16.94 -2.56
CA ASN A 99 -22.18 17.91 -2.94
C ASN A 99 -20.79 17.46 -2.47
N TRP A 100 -20.27 16.38 -3.05
CA TRP A 100 -18.94 15.86 -2.74
C TRP A 100 -17.80 16.78 -3.20
N GLU A 101 -18.07 17.78 -4.05
CA GLU A 101 -17.07 18.76 -4.52
C GLU A 101 -16.51 19.62 -3.38
N ALA A 102 -17.24 19.75 -2.27
CA ALA A 102 -16.74 20.40 -1.05
C ALA A 102 -15.59 19.61 -0.38
N SER A 103 -15.42 18.34 -0.75
CA SER A 103 -14.31 17.48 -0.33
C SER A 103 -13.12 17.49 -1.31
N LEU A 104 -13.19 18.23 -2.43
CA LEU A 104 -12.02 18.43 -3.29
C LEU A 104 -10.97 19.24 -2.54
N VAL A 105 -9.76 18.68 -2.44
CA VAL A 105 -8.60 19.34 -1.82
C VAL A 105 -7.81 20.12 -2.88
N GLY A 106 -7.72 19.62 -4.10
CA GLY A 106 -6.98 20.32 -5.15
C GLY A 106 -6.92 19.54 -6.46
N PHE A 107 -6.43 20.23 -7.49
CA PHE A 107 -6.10 19.65 -8.78
C PHE A 107 -4.61 19.86 -9.06
N TYR A 108 -3.92 18.78 -9.40
CA TYR A 108 -2.48 18.75 -9.65
C TYR A 108 -2.21 18.29 -11.07
N SER A 109 -1.20 18.85 -11.74
CA SER A 109 -0.78 18.33 -13.04
C SER A 109 -0.15 16.95 -12.87
N ALA A 110 -0.59 15.98 -13.66
CA ALA A 110 0.07 14.67 -13.71
C ALA A 110 1.48 14.82 -14.33
N TYR A 111 2.50 14.28 -13.69
CA TYR A 111 3.90 14.55 -14.05
C TYR A 111 4.30 14.10 -15.48
N LEU A 112 3.68 13.05 -16.02
CA LEU A 112 3.88 12.62 -17.42
C LEU A 112 2.93 13.30 -18.41
N HIS A 113 1.90 13.97 -17.91
CA HIS A 113 0.75 14.42 -18.68
C HIS A 113 0.38 15.84 -18.27
N PRO A 114 1.05 16.87 -18.81
CA PRO A 114 0.79 18.27 -18.43
C PRO A 114 -0.65 18.73 -18.76
N THR A 115 -1.37 18.00 -19.61
CA THR A 115 -2.77 18.23 -19.96
C THR A 115 -3.77 17.42 -19.12
N VAL A 116 -3.29 16.57 -18.20
CA VAL A 116 -4.13 15.79 -17.29
C VAL A 116 -4.03 16.37 -15.89
N LEU A 117 -5.18 16.63 -15.29
CA LEU A 117 -5.30 17.05 -13.89
C LEU A 117 -5.72 15.87 -13.02
N CYS A 118 -5.00 15.66 -11.93
CA CYS A 118 -5.33 14.74 -10.85
C CYS A 118 -6.07 15.51 -9.75
N GLY A 119 -7.35 15.21 -9.56
CA GLY A 119 -8.16 15.78 -8.47
C GLY A 119 -8.09 14.91 -7.22
N TRP A 120 -7.77 15.51 -6.07
CA TRP A 120 -7.78 14.81 -4.78
C TRP A 120 -9.08 15.09 -4.02
N ILE A 121 -9.71 14.03 -3.53
CA ILE A 121 -10.95 14.08 -2.76
C ILE A 121 -10.75 13.32 -1.46
N THR A 122 -11.09 13.95 -0.33
CA THR A 122 -10.89 13.37 1.01
C THR A 122 -12.18 13.28 1.82
N GLY A 123 -12.13 12.44 2.85
CA GLY A 123 -13.22 12.20 3.79
C GLY A 123 -14.54 11.72 3.16
N GLY A 124 -15.66 12.04 3.82
CA GLY A 124 -16.98 11.52 3.46
C GLY A 124 -17.41 11.76 2.01
N GLY A 125 -16.96 12.85 1.39
CA GLY A 125 -17.24 13.17 0.00
C GLY A 125 -16.62 12.18 -1.00
N ALA A 126 -15.53 11.48 -0.65
CA ALA A 126 -14.93 10.47 -1.54
C ALA A 126 -15.91 9.33 -1.85
N LEU A 127 -16.65 8.82 -0.86
CA LEU A 127 -17.63 7.75 -1.07
C LEU A 127 -18.86 8.23 -1.86
N ALA A 128 -19.34 9.43 -1.57
CA ALA A 128 -20.43 10.05 -2.35
C ALA A 128 -20.02 10.26 -3.81
N MET A 129 -18.76 10.64 -4.05
CA MET A 129 -18.19 10.69 -5.40
C MET A 129 -18.18 9.30 -6.03
N GLU A 130 -17.68 8.27 -5.34
CA GLU A 130 -17.65 6.88 -5.85
C GLU A 130 -19.04 6.35 -6.28
N GLN A 131 -20.11 6.78 -5.61
CA GLN A 131 -21.50 6.42 -5.94
C GLN A 131 -22.09 7.22 -7.12
N THR A 132 -21.46 8.33 -7.52
CA THR A 132 -21.86 9.14 -8.68
C THR A 132 -21.33 8.47 -9.98
N ALA A 133 -22.06 8.56 -11.10
CA ALA A 133 -21.60 8.03 -12.39
C ALA A 133 -20.30 8.71 -12.86
N GLU A 134 -19.40 7.97 -13.52
CA GLU A 134 -18.05 8.44 -13.89
C GLU A 134 -18.10 9.71 -14.77
N GLU A 135 -19.02 9.74 -15.73
CA GLU A 135 -19.23 10.88 -16.65
C GLU A 135 -19.73 12.12 -15.91
N GLU A 136 -20.59 11.91 -14.91
CA GLU A 136 -21.13 12.99 -14.10
C GLU A 136 -20.07 13.57 -13.17
N VAL A 137 -19.20 12.72 -12.61
CA VAL A 137 -18.03 13.19 -11.84
C VAL A 137 -17.12 14.05 -12.73
N ALA A 138 -16.81 13.59 -13.95
CA ALA A 138 -16.01 14.35 -14.90
C ALA A 138 -16.64 15.72 -15.20
N ARG A 139 -17.94 15.74 -15.52
CA ARG A 139 -18.69 16.96 -15.82
C ARG A 139 -18.68 17.95 -14.65
N ARG A 140 -18.89 17.46 -13.43
CA ARG A 140 -18.89 18.28 -12.20
C ARG A 140 -17.50 18.83 -11.89
N CYS A 141 -16.43 18.07 -12.07
CA CYS A 141 -15.05 18.56 -11.94
C CYS A 141 -14.74 19.68 -12.94
N ILE A 142 -15.13 19.53 -14.21
CA ILE A 142 -14.95 20.58 -15.22
C ILE A 142 -15.78 21.83 -14.88
N ALA A 143 -17.04 21.65 -14.47
CA ALA A 143 -17.87 22.76 -14.02
C ALA A 143 -17.28 23.49 -12.80
N TYR A 144 -16.71 22.74 -11.86
CA TYR A 144 -16.01 23.28 -10.70
C TYR A 144 -14.81 24.15 -11.13
N LEU A 145 -13.96 23.64 -12.01
CA LEU A 145 -12.80 24.39 -12.54
C LEU A 145 -13.25 25.65 -13.29
N ARG A 146 -14.27 25.56 -14.15
CA ARG A 146 -14.83 26.73 -14.88
C ARG A 146 -15.40 27.79 -13.96
N LYS A 147 -16.03 27.39 -12.84
CA LYS A 147 -16.61 28.31 -11.86
C LYS A 147 -15.53 29.00 -11.02
N ARG A 148 -14.46 28.29 -10.66
CA ARG A 148 -13.46 28.75 -9.67
C ARG A 148 -12.25 29.44 -10.28
N LEU A 149 -11.83 29.04 -11.48
CA LEU A 149 -10.67 29.63 -12.13
C LEU A 149 -11.03 30.96 -12.82
N PRO A 150 -10.08 31.91 -12.91
CA PRO A 150 -10.25 33.12 -13.68
C PRO A 150 -10.73 32.86 -15.12
N SER A 151 -11.62 33.71 -15.64
CA SER A 151 -12.21 33.57 -16.98
C SER A 151 -11.21 33.56 -18.14
N LYS A 152 -9.95 34.01 -17.91
CA LYS A 152 -8.84 33.87 -18.87
C LYS A 152 -8.50 32.41 -19.17
N TYR A 153 -8.81 31.47 -18.27
CA TYR A 153 -8.60 30.04 -18.49
C TYR A 153 -9.81 29.43 -19.22
N LYS A 154 -9.60 29.05 -20.48
CA LYS A 154 -10.59 28.31 -21.27
C LYS A 154 -10.46 26.82 -20.96
N ILE A 155 -11.29 26.31 -20.05
CA ILE A 155 -11.29 24.90 -19.64
C ILE A 155 -12.15 24.07 -20.61
N PRO A 156 -11.55 23.18 -21.44
CA PRO A 156 -12.32 22.31 -22.33
C PRO A 156 -13.06 21.22 -21.56
N ASP A 157 -13.97 20.52 -22.22
CA ASP A 157 -14.52 19.29 -21.66
C ASP A 157 -13.45 18.20 -21.58
N ALA A 158 -13.58 17.29 -20.60
CA ALA A 158 -12.65 16.20 -20.43
C ALA A 158 -12.84 15.16 -21.55
N VAL A 159 -11.78 14.89 -22.30
CA VAL A 159 -11.74 13.80 -23.30
C VAL A 159 -11.27 12.47 -22.71
N PHE A 160 -10.73 12.52 -21.48
CA PHE A 160 -10.27 11.38 -20.70
C PHE A 160 -10.58 11.65 -19.24
N PHE A 161 -11.19 10.67 -18.58
CA PHE A 161 -11.45 10.73 -17.14
C PHE A 161 -11.36 9.32 -16.56
N LYS A 162 -10.71 9.21 -15.40
CA LYS A 162 -10.65 8.01 -14.59
C LYS A 162 -10.69 8.40 -13.12
N ARG A 163 -11.23 7.50 -12.30
CA ARG A 163 -11.31 7.66 -10.85
C ARG A 163 -10.95 6.35 -10.16
N SER A 164 -10.42 6.46 -8.95
CA SER A 164 -10.30 5.32 -8.04
C SER A 164 -11.62 5.08 -7.30
N THR A 165 -11.81 3.86 -6.80
CA THR A 165 -13.01 3.47 -6.06
C THR A 165 -12.64 2.63 -4.82
N TRP A 166 -11.69 3.11 -4.03
CA TRP A 166 -11.11 2.35 -2.91
C TRP A 166 -12.13 1.96 -1.85
N GLY A 167 -13.11 2.83 -1.57
CA GLY A 167 -14.11 2.64 -0.52
C GLY A 167 -15.17 1.60 -0.87
N THR A 168 -15.71 1.66 -2.08
CA THR A 168 -16.74 0.76 -2.62
C THR A 168 -16.15 -0.55 -3.16
N ASN A 169 -14.87 -0.59 -3.52
CA ASN A 169 -14.21 -1.81 -3.96
C ASN A 169 -14.18 -2.84 -2.83
N VAL A 170 -14.83 -3.98 -3.07
CA VAL A 170 -15.00 -5.06 -2.08
C VAL A 170 -13.69 -5.75 -1.68
N TRP A 171 -12.64 -5.61 -2.50
CA TRP A 171 -11.30 -6.18 -2.28
C TRP A 171 -10.37 -5.25 -1.49
N THR A 172 -10.76 -3.99 -1.27
CA THR A 172 -9.97 -3.03 -0.48
C THR A 172 -10.75 -2.40 0.67
N ARG A 173 -12.02 -2.04 0.47
CA ARG A 173 -12.94 -1.52 1.48
C ARG A 173 -12.39 -0.32 2.27
N GLY A 174 -11.71 0.56 1.57
CA GLY A 174 -11.05 1.73 2.13
C GLY A 174 -9.69 2.03 1.49
N SER A 175 -9.18 3.24 1.75
CA SER A 175 -7.85 3.64 1.28
C SER A 175 -6.76 3.05 2.16
N TYR A 176 -6.41 3.64 3.30
CA TYR A 176 -5.29 3.20 4.14
C TYR A 176 -5.55 3.39 5.63
N SER A 177 -4.65 2.90 6.49
CA SER A 177 -4.86 2.82 7.93
C SER A 177 -4.24 3.98 8.71
N PHE A 178 -4.91 4.43 9.78
CA PHE A 178 -4.41 5.51 10.62
C PHE A 178 -4.70 5.27 12.11
N ARG A 179 -3.99 6.01 12.96
CA ARG A 179 -4.10 5.94 14.41
C ARG A 179 -5.14 6.96 14.89
N SER A 180 -6.30 6.46 15.31
CA SER A 180 -7.38 7.30 15.81
C SER A 180 -7.40 7.34 17.34
N LEU A 181 -8.20 8.24 17.91
CA LEU A 181 -8.54 8.23 19.33
C LEU A 181 -9.13 6.89 19.77
N LYS A 182 -9.85 6.19 18.89
CA LYS A 182 -10.36 4.83 19.14
C LYS A 182 -9.23 3.82 19.21
N THR A 183 -8.22 3.94 18.36
CA THR A 183 -7.04 3.08 18.39
C THR A 183 -6.27 3.25 19.70
N GLU A 184 -6.06 4.50 20.13
CA GLU A 184 -5.40 4.85 21.41
C GLU A 184 -6.20 4.35 22.61
N ALA A 185 -7.51 4.65 22.68
CA ALA A 185 -8.36 4.23 23.79
C ALA A 185 -8.48 2.70 23.92
N ALA A 186 -8.40 1.99 22.79
CA ALA A 186 -8.36 0.54 22.81
C ALA A 186 -6.97 0.00 23.20
N GLY A 187 -5.90 0.80 23.19
CA GLY A 187 -4.53 0.30 23.32
C GLY A 187 -4.19 -0.74 22.25
N ALA A 188 -4.70 -0.56 21.03
CA ALA A 188 -4.49 -1.51 19.93
C ALA A 188 -3.19 -1.19 19.19
N LEU A 189 -2.30 -2.17 19.09
CA LEU A 189 -0.99 -2.01 18.45
C LEU A 189 -0.97 -2.66 17.05
N PRO A 190 -0.14 -2.17 16.11
CA PRO A 190 0.07 -2.86 14.83
C PRO A 190 0.64 -4.27 15.06
N ALA A 191 1.44 -4.47 16.12
CA ALA A 191 1.92 -5.77 16.57
C ALA A 191 0.79 -6.79 16.84
N ASP A 192 -0.34 -6.36 17.44
CA ASP A 192 -1.50 -7.24 17.67
C ASP A 192 -2.08 -7.78 16.35
N LEU A 193 -2.02 -6.97 15.29
CA LEU A 193 -2.42 -7.35 13.95
C LEU A 193 -1.37 -8.26 13.28
N ALA A 194 -0.09 -7.97 13.47
CA ALA A 194 1.04 -8.72 12.93
C ALA A 194 1.25 -10.11 13.55
N GLU A 195 0.73 -10.35 14.76
CA GLU A 195 0.94 -11.61 15.48
C GLU A 195 0.45 -12.83 14.66
N PRO A 196 1.25 -13.86 14.41
CA PRO A 196 0.81 -15.02 13.64
C PRO A 196 -0.19 -15.88 14.44
N LEU A 197 -1.02 -16.65 13.74
CA LEU A 197 -1.70 -17.80 14.34
C LEU A 197 -0.74 -18.97 14.31
N VAL A 198 -0.50 -19.59 15.47
CA VAL A 198 0.45 -20.69 15.62
C VAL A 198 -0.27 -21.96 16.08
N ASP A 199 0.29 -23.10 15.71
CA ASP A 199 0.00 -24.34 16.41
C ASP A 199 0.56 -24.27 17.84
N LEU A 200 -0.28 -24.49 18.85
CA LEU A 200 0.09 -24.27 20.26
C LEU A 200 1.09 -25.31 20.80
N GLU A 201 1.15 -26.50 20.20
CA GLU A 201 2.04 -27.56 20.66
C GLU A 201 3.44 -27.41 20.08
N THR A 202 3.54 -27.12 18.78
CA THR A 202 4.82 -27.06 18.05
C THR A 202 5.33 -25.64 17.88
N ASN A 203 4.53 -24.63 18.23
CA ASN A 203 4.77 -23.21 17.92
C ASN A 203 4.98 -22.96 16.42
N THR A 204 4.40 -23.81 15.56
CA THR A 204 4.49 -23.68 14.10
C THR A 204 3.61 -22.53 13.64
N PRO A 205 4.14 -21.50 12.95
CA PRO A 205 3.31 -20.43 12.39
C PRO A 205 2.41 -21.00 11.29
N LEU A 206 1.09 -20.89 11.42
CA LEU A 206 0.13 -21.40 10.43
C LEU A 206 -0.41 -20.28 9.55
N VAL A 207 -0.79 -19.14 10.16
CA VAL A 207 -1.30 -17.97 9.45
C VAL A 207 -0.54 -16.72 9.88
N CYS A 208 0.28 -16.19 8.99
CA CYS A 208 1.03 -14.95 9.14
C CYS A 208 0.23 -13.76 8.58
N PHE A 209 0.34 -12.57 9.19
CA PHE A 209 -0.36 -11.37 8.73
C PHE A 209 0.63 -10.30 8.27
N ALA A 210 0.46 -9.84 7.04
CA ALA A 210 1.23 -8.75 6.45
C ALA A 210 0.31 -7.73 5.79
N GLY A 211 0.86 -6.57 5.44
CA GLY A 211 0.14 -5.42 4.90
C GLY A 211 0.41 -4.15 5.73
N GLU A 212 0.22 -2.99 5.11
CA GLU A 212 0.61 -1.69 5.70
C GLU A 212 0.06 -1.44 7.11
N ALA A 213 -1.15 -1.91 7.41
CA ALA A 213 -1.76 -1.70 8.73
C ALA A 213 -1.09 -2.47 9.88
N SER A 214 -0.20 -3.41 9.55
CA SER A 214 0.58 -4.20 10.51
C SER A 214 2.00 -3.68 10.70
N HIS A 215 2.35 -2.54 10.11
CA HIS A 215 3.65 -1.91 10.28
C HIS A 215 3.60 -0.91 11.44
N ASP A 216 4.64 -0.86 12.27
CA ASP A 216 4.66 0.00 13.46
C ASP A 216 4.75 1.49 13.11
N CYS A 217 5.65 1.87 12.18
CA CYS A 217 5.87 3.28 11.83
C CYS A 217 5.71 3.67 10.34
N TYR A 218 5.59 2.72 9.41
CA TYR A 218 5.38 2.98 7.97
C TYR A 218 4.01 2.51 7.47
N TYR A 219 3.00 2.51 8.35
CA TYR A 219 1.62 2.26 7.95
C TYR A 219 1.15 3.27 6.89
N SER A 220 0.12 2.95 6.13
CA SER A 220 -0.36 3.71 4.96
C SER A 220 0.56 3.78 3.74
N THR A 221 1.76 3.18 3.76
CA THR A 221 2.71 3.28 2.65
C THR A 221 2.91 1.97 1.89
N VAL A 222 3.43 2.07 0.66
CA VAL A 222 3.79 0.89 -0.14
C VAL A 222 5.05 0.20 0.40
N HIS A 223 6.07 0.98 0.81
CA HIS A 223 7.31 0.40 1.36
C HIS A 223 7.04 -0.30 2.69
N GLY A 224 6.22 0.28 3.58
CA GLY A 224 5.78 -0.39 4.80
C GLY A 224 5.02 -1.68 4.51
N ALA A 225 4.11 -1.70 3.52
CA ALA A 225 3.49 -2.95 3.09
C ALA A 225 4.52 -3.98 2.63
N LEU A 226 5.49 -3.59 1.80
CA LEU A 226 6.55 -4.47 1.29
C LEU A 226 7.39 -5.06 2.44
N GLU A 227 7.79 -4.24 3.41
CA GLU A 227 8.57 -4.64 4.58
C GLU A 227 7.81 -5.63 5.48
N THR A 228 6.50 -5.45 5.68
CA THR A 228 5.70 -6.44 6.44
C THR A 228 5.61 -7.79 5.71
N GLY A 229 5.69 -7.79 4.37
CA GLY A 229 5.81 -9.01 3.58
C GLY A 229 7.12 -9.76 3.86
N TRP A 230 8.24 -9.02 3.88
CA TRP A 230 9.54 -9.57 4.24
C TRP A 230 9.58 -10.10 5.67
N ARG A 231 8.98 -9.36 6.62
CA ARG A 231 8.87 -9.80 8.03
C ARG A 231 8.22 -11.19 8.13
N GLU A 232 7.12 -11.41 7.44
CA GLU A 232 6.42 -12.69 7.50
C GLU A 232 7.12 -13.80 6.72
N ALA A 233 7.80 -13.49 5.61
CA ALA A 233 8.69 -14.44 4.95
C ALA A 233 9.84 -14.86 5.86
N ASP A 234 10.52 -13.91 6.52
CA ASP A 234 11.61 -14.16 7.46
C ASP A 234 11.15 -15.01 8.64
N ARG A 235 9.93 -14.80 9.12
CA ARG A 235 9.33 -15.64 10.17
C ARG A 235 9.26 -17.10 9.73
N LEU A 236 8.77 -17.36 8.52
CA LEU A 236 8.68 -18.71 7.98
C LEU A 236 10.07 -19.29 7.67
N ILE A 237 10.99 -18.51 7.12
CA ILE A 237 12.38 -18.94 6.85
C ILE A 237 13.09 -19.37 8.13
N LYS A 238 12.93 -18.60 9.23
CA LYS A 238 13.45 -18.96 10.55
C LYS A 238 12.82 -20.26 11.04
N HIS A 239 11.50 -20.42 10.89
CA HIS A 239 10.82 -21.66 11.24
C HIS A 239 11.38 -22.85 10.44
N PHE A 240 11.47 -22.77 9.11
CA PHE A 240 12.03 -23.81 8.25
C PHE A 240 13.49 -24.16 8.56
N SER A 241 14.26 -23.20 9.06
CA SER A 241 15.65 -23.42 9.48
C SER A 241 15.75 -24.14 10.82
N SER A 242 14.74 -23.98 11.69
CA SER A 242 14.68 -24.63 13.00
C SER A 242 14.21 -26.10 12.95
N VAL A 243 13.49 -26.49 11.89
CA VAL A 243 13.05 -27.88 11.70
C VAL A 243 14.08 -28.72 10.93
N VAL A 244 14.41 -29.91 11.46
CA VAL A 244 15.44 -30.83 10.93
C VAL A 244 15.10 -31.37 9.53
N LYS A 245 13.81 -31.47 9.18
CA LYS A 245 13.33 -31.84 7.84
C LYS A 245 12.93 -30.57 7.08
N ARG A 246 13.85 -30.02 6.28
CA ARG A 246 13.50 -28.96 5.32
C ARG A 246 12.44 -29.49 4.33
N PRO A 247 11.41 -28.70 3.96
CA PRO A 247 10.51 -29.09 2.89
C PRO A 247 11.33 -29.38 1.62
N SER A 248 10.98 -30.45 0.91
CA SER A 248 11.70 -30.88 -0.29
C SER A 248 11.74 -29.72 -1.30
N ARG A 249 12.95 -29.31 -1.72
CA ARG A 249 13.23 -28.17 -2.62
C ARG A 249 12.53 -28.21 -3.98
N VAL A 250 11.86 -29.31 -4.31
CA VAL A 250 11.30 -29.58 -5.65
C VAL A 250 9.99 -30.34 -5.49
N GLN A 251 8.85 -29.64 -5.39
CA GLN A 251 7.57 -30.12 -5.93
C GLN A 251 6.66 -28.89 -6.17
N VAL A 252 6.69 -28.34 -7.40
CA VAL A 252 5.52 -27.60 -7.88
C VAL A 252 4.44 -28.66 -8.12
N PRO A 253 3.27 -28.58 -7.48
CA PRO A 253 2.26 -29.62 -7.67
C PRO A 253 1.84 -29.69 -9.14
N ALA A 254 1.72 -30.91 -9.67
CA ALA A 254 1.09 -31.12 -10.97
C ALA A 254 -0.31 -30.49 -10.98
N LYS A 255 -0.71 -29.90 -12.12
CA LYS A 255 -1.95 -29.14 -12.28
C LYS A 255 -3.14 -29.78 -11.55
N GLY A 256 -3.67 -29.07 -10.55
CA GLY A 256 -5.07 -29.20 -10.13
C GLY A 256 -5.38 -29.68 -8.72
N ARG A 257 -4.46 -30.34 -7.99
CA ARG A 257 -4.72 -30.84 -6.62
C ARG A 257 -3.46 -30.92 -5.77
N GLY A 258 -2.87 -29.76 -5.47
CA GLY A 258 -1.59 -29.66 -4.81
C GLY A 258 -1.64 -28.99 -3.45
N ARG A 259 -1.01 -29.62 -2.46
CA ARG A 259 -0.61 -28.95 -1.21
C ARG A 259 0.62 -28.08 -1.50
N TYR A 260 0.61 -26.84 -1.03
CA TYR A 260 1.72 -25.89 -1.17
C TYR A 260 2.47 -25.71 0.15
N THR A 261 3.76 -25.42 0.10
CA THR A 261 4.48 -24.98 1.32
C THR A 261 3.92 -23.66 1.83
N VAL A 262 3.71 -22.67 0.95
CA VAL A 262 3.14 -21.38 1.35
C VAL A 262 2.04 -20.96 0.37
N VAL A 263 0.88 -20.59 0.90
CA VAL A 263 -0.14 -19.83 0.15
C VAL A 263 -0.14 -18.40 0.63
N ILE A 264 -0.01 -17.45 -0.30
CA ILE A 264 -0.13 -16.02 -0.02
C ILE A 264 -1.49 -15.55 -0.52
N VAL A 265 -2.30 -14.98 0.36
CA VAL A 265 -3.61 -14.42 -0.01
C VAL A 265 -3.43 -12.93 -0.30
N GLY A 266 -3.89 -12.48 -1.46
CA GLY A 266 -3.68 -11.14 -2.02
C GLY A 266 -2.39 -11.03 -2.85
N ALA A 267 -2.40 -10.16 -3.86
CA ALA A 267 -1.26 -9.87 -4.75
C ALA A 267 -0.87 -8.38 -4.72
N GLY A 268 -0.90 -7.77 -3.53
CA GLY A 268 -0.38 -6.42 -3.28
C GLY A 268 1.13 -6.39 -2.94
N ALA A 269 1.65 -5.22 -2.58
CA ALA A 269 3.08 -5.04 -2.28
C ALA A 269 3.64 -5.98 -1.20
N ALA A 270 2.89 -6.22 -0.11
CA ALA A 270 3.28 -7.18 0.93
C ALA A 270 3.43 -8.61 0.39
N SER A 271 2.51 -9.05 -0.46
CA SER A 271 2.55 -10.38 -1.07
C SER A 271 3.77 -10.54 -1.97
N VAL A 272 4.08 -9.52 -2.77
CA VAL A 272 5.26 -9.53 -3.64
C VAL A 272 6.56 -9.56 -2.82
N GLY A 273 6.63 -8.80 -1.74
CA GLY A 273 7.75 -8.84 -0.80
C GLY A 273 7.94 -10.24 -0.23
N ALA A 274 6.87 -10.83 0.30
CA ALA A 274 6.92 -12.16 0.89
C ALA A 274 7.33 -13.24 -0.13
N ALA A 275 6.71 -13.25 -1.31
CA ALA A 275 6.99 -14.22 -2.36
C ALA A 275 8.47 -14.15 -2.81
N ARG A 276 9.00 -12.93 -3.01
CA ARG A 276 10.40 -12.71 -3.38
C ARG A 276 11.36 -13.25 -2.32
N GLU A 277 11.14 -12.93 -1.06
CA GLU A 277 12.04 -13.37 0.02
C GLU A 277 12.00 -14.89 0.20
N LEU A 278 10.81 -15.51 0.19
CA LEU A 278 10.66 -16.97 0.25
C LEU A 278 11.39 -17.67 -0.91
N THR A 279 11.16 -17.20 -2.13
CA THR A 279 11.76 -17.81 -3.33
C THR A 279 13.27 -17.59 -3.41
N ALA A 280 13.78 -16.45 -2.94
CA ALA A 280 15.22 -16.19 -2.82
C ALA A 280 15.92 -17.17 -1.87
N GLN A 281 15.23 -17.66 -0.83
CA GLN A 281 15.72 -18.71 0.08
C GLN A 281 15.46 -20.14 -0.43
N GLY A 282 14.97 -20.30 -1.66
CA GLY A 282 14.72 -21.60 -2.30
C GLY A 282 13.41 -22.26 -1.89
N ILE A 283 12.48 -21.53 -1.24
CA ILE A 283 11.13 -21.99 -0.93
C ILE A 283 10.27 -21.69 -2.15
N ASN A 284 10.18 -22.66 -3.08
CA ASN A 284 9.59 -22.45 -4.41
C ASN A 284 8.14 -22.96 -4.53
N SER A 285 7.64 -23.73 -3.57
CA SER A 285 6.23 -24.17 -3.55
C SER A 285 5.34 -23.08 -2.96
N VAL A 286 5.23 -21.96 -3.68
CA VAL A 286 4.46 -20.77 -3.29
C VAL A 286 3.31 -20.53 -4.27
N LEU A 287 2.10 -20.33 -3.77
CA LEU A 287 0.93 -19.92 -4.56
C LEU A 287 0.38 -18.59 -4.04
N ILE A 288 0.18 -17.64 -4.94
CA ILE A 288 -0.52 -16.38 -4.67
C ILE A 288 -1.96 -16.49 -5.16
N LEU A 289 -2.93 -16.21 -4.29
CA LEU A 289 -4.35 -16.16 -4.59
C LEU A 289 -4.84 -14.71 -4.54
N GLU A 290 -5.27 -14.17 -5.66
CA GLU A 290 -5.76 -12.79 -5.76
C GLU A 290 -7.24 -12.79 -6.12
N ALA A 291 -8.04 -12.06 -5.34
CA ALA A 291 -9.48 -12.02 -5.51
C ALA A 291 -9.90 -11.24 -6.76
N SER A 292 -9.16 -10.20 -7.13
CA SER A 292 -9.41 -9.41 -8.32
C SER A 292 -8.79 -10.03 -9.59
N ASP A 293 -9.12 -9.46 -10.73
CA ASP A 293 -8.60 -9.79 -12.05
C ASP A 293 -7.22 -9.18 -12.33
N ARG A 294 -6.59 -8.54 -11.35
CA ARG A 294 -5.28 -7.90 -11.49
C ARG A 294 -4.43 -7.98 -10.22
N VAL A 295 -3.12 -7.91 -10.39
CA VAL A 295 -2.20 -7.68 -9.26
C VAL A 295 -2.15 -6.21 -8.87
N GLY A 296 -1.57 -5.92 -7.70
CA GLY A 296 -1.29 -4.56 -7.25
C GLY A 296 -2.01 -4.15 -5.97
N GLY A 297 -3.13 -4.79 -5.64
CA GLY A 297 -3.98 -4.35 -4.54
C GLY A 297 -4.32 -2.86 -4.71
N ARG A 298 -3.76 -2.00 -3.85
CA ARG A 298 -3.94 -0.55 -3.98
C ARG A 298 -3.14 0.15 -5.07
N ILE A 299 -2.24 -0.56 -5.72
CA ILE A 299 -1.44 -0.06 -6.83
C ILE A 299 -2.18 -0.39 -8.13
N HIS A 300 -2.48 0.63 -8.93
CA HIS A 300 -3.24 0.61 -10.16
C HIS A 300 -2.82 1.78 -11.06
N THR A 301 -1.91 1.45 -11.96
CA THR A 301 -1.50 2.30 -13.07
C THR A 301 -2.40 2.02 -14.28
N VAL A 302 -2.89 3.06 -14.94
CA VAL A 302 -3.68 2.98 -16.19
C VAL A 302 -2.99 3.75 -17.32
N ALA A 303 -3.29 3.42 -18.57
CA ALA A 303 -2.82 4.19 -19.71
C ALA A 303 -3.43 5.60 -19.70
N GLY A 304 -2.61 6.62 -19.99
CA GLY A 304 -3.02 8.01 -20.12
C GLY A 304 -2.89 8.52 -21.57
N PRO A 305 -3.57 9.63 -21.93
CA PRO A 305 -3.60 10.15 -23.29
C PRO A 305 -2.50 11.21 -23.57
N PRO A 306 -1.92 11.25 -24.78
CA PRO A 306 -2.04 10.27 -25.86
C PRO A 306 -1.18 9.01 -25.60
N GLU A 307 -0.12 9.13 -24.80
CA GLU A 307 0.82 8.07 -24.43
C GLU A 307 1.33 8.30 -23.01
N GLY A 308 1.65 7.23 -22.28
CA GLY A 308 2.13 7.30 -20.90
C GLY A 308 1.11 6.73 -19.91
N VAL A 309 1.27 7.05 -18.62
CA VAL A 309 0.47 6.44 -17.55
C VAL A 309 -0.09 7.44 -16.54
N VAL A 310 -1.21 7.07 -15.93
CA VAL A 310 -1.86 7.79 -14.83
C VAL A 310 -2.05 6.82 -13.67
N GLU A 311 -1.85 7.30 -12.44
CA GLU A 311 -2.04 6.49 -11.24
C GLU A 311 -3.45 6.68 -10.67
N LEU A 312 -4.12 5.57 -10.37
CA LEU A 312 -5.33 5.55 -9.54
C LEU A 312 -5.00 5.22 -8.06
N GLY A 313 -3.70 5.20 -7.74
CA GLY A 313 -3.08 4.79 -6.48
C GLY A 313 -2.07 3.68 -6.76
N ALA A 314 -0.98 3.49 -6.01
CA ALA A 314 -0.26 4.50 -5.25
C ALA A 314 0.42 5.48 -6.24
N GLN A 315 0.70 6.70 -5.78
CA GLN A 315 1.15 7.77 -6.67
C GLN A 315 2.65 8.08 -6.55
N TRP A 316 3.16 8.21 -5.32
CA TRP A 316 4.52 8.70 -5.07
C TRP A 316 5.33 7.77 -4.17
N ILE A 317 6.66 7.85 -4.32
CA ILE A 317 7.63 7.23 -3.42
C ILE A 317 8.11 8.30 -2.45
N HIS A 318 8.02 8.01 -1.16
CA HIS A 318 8.30 8.96 -0.08
C HIS A 318 9.68 8.73 0.55
N GLY A 319 10.61 9.66 0.37
CA GLY A 319 11.93 9.65 0.98
C GLY A 319 12.96 8.77 0.26
N GLU A 320 14.21 9.18 0.35
CA GLU A 320 15.38 8.53 -0.24
C GLU A 320 16.12 7.67 0.78
N LYS A 321 16.09 8.05 2.06
CA LYS A 321 16.71 7.28 3.14
C LYS A 321 15.64 6.57 3.97
N GLY A 322 15.94 5.34 4.39
CA GLY A 322 14.98 4.51 5.14
C GLY A 322 13.90 3.87 4.28
N ASN A 323 13.75 4.27 3.00
CA ASN A 323 12.78 3.70 2.08
C ASN A 323 13.43 2.66 1.15
N ILE A 324 13.17 1.38 1.40
CA ILE A 324 13.72 0.27 0.62
C ILE A 324 13.20 0.22 -0.82
N LEU A 325 11.99 0.71 -1.07
CA LEU A 325 11.40 0.76 -2.41
C LEU A 325 12.10 1.81 -3.28
N TYR A 326 12.49 2.94 -2.69
CA TYR A 326 13.33 3.93 -3.38
C TYR A 326 14.68 3.33 -3.77
N GLN A 327 15.36 2.64 -2.85
CA GLN A 327 16.66 2.02 -3.13
C GLN A 327 16.56 1.00 -4.28
N PHE A 328 15.49 0.21 -4.27
CA PHE A 328 15.17 -0.72 -5.35
C PHE A 328 14.95 0.01 -6.69
N ALA A 329 14.10 1.04 -6.70
CA ALA A 329 13.77 1.78 -7.91
C ALA A 329 14.99 2.53 -8.48
N LYS A 330 15.82 3.13 -7.62
CA LYS A 330 17.05 3.84 -8.00
C LYS A 330 18.06 2.92 -8.67
N SER A 331 18.35 1.77 -8.06
CA SER A 331 19.32 0.79 -8.59
C SER A 331 18.93 0.22 -9.96
N ARG A 332 17.64 0.23 -10.29
CA ARG A 332 17.08 -0.26 -11.58
C ARG A 332 16.72 0.86 -12.54
N ASN A 333 17.07 2.11 -12.22
CA ASN A 333 16.75 3.27 -13.05
C ASN A 333 15.24 3.38 -13.37
N LEU A 334 14.39 3.04 -12.39
CA LEU A 334 12.93 3.07 -12.47
C LEU A 334 12.32 4.40 -11.99
N LEU A 335 13.14 5.32 -11.47
CA LEU A 335 12.71 6.64 -11.01
C LEU A 335 12.73 7.66 -12.13
N HIS A 336 11.66 8.42 -12.27
CA HIS A 336 11.61 9.57 -13.15
C HIS A 336 12.47 10.70 -12.59
N HIS A 337 13.04 11.53 -13.47
CA HIS A 337 13.91 12.65 -13.07
C HIS A 337 13.12 13.84 -12.51
N HIS A 338 11.87 14.02 -12.96
CA HIS A 338 10.95 14.99 -12.40
C HIS A 338 10.16 14.42 -11.23
N VAL A 339 10.15 15.16 -10.14
CA VAL A 339 9.38 14.92 -8.92
C VAL A 339 8.10 15.74 -8.98
N SER A 340 7.04 15.23 -8.38
CA SER A 340 5.79 15.97 -8.23
C SER A 340 5.93 17.01 -7.12
N VAL A 341 5.05 17.99 -7.10
CA VAL A 341 5.01 18.99 -6.03
C VAL A 341 3.66 18.91 -5.34
N ASP A 342 3.68 18.77 -4.03
CA ASP A 342 2.51 18.81 -3.16
C ASP A 342 2.54 20.07 -2.29
N GLY A 343 1.37 20.58 -1.92
CA GLY A 343 1.22 21.76 -1.07
C GLY A 343 1.68 23.11 -1.67
N LYS A 344 2.24 23.12 -2.89
CA LYS A 344 2.60 24.36 -3.61
C LYS A 344 1.73 24.54 -4.83
N GLY A 345 1.17 25.73 -4.98
CA GLY A 345 0.30 26.03 -6.11
C GLY A 345 -0.43 27.35 -5.95
N ARG A 346 -1.43 27.55 -6.79
CA ARG A 346 -2.27 28.74 -6.76
C ARG A 346 -3.49 28.48 -5.92
N PHE A 347 -3.65 29.23 -4.85
CA PHE A 347 -4.83 29.21 -4.00
C PHE A 347 -5.80 30.27 -4.48
N VAL A 348 -7.02 29.85 -4.82
CA VAL A 348 -7.98 30.71 -5.53
C VAL A 348 -9.32 30.68 -4.79
N MET A 349 -9.79 31.85 -4.40
CA MET A 349 -11.11 32.07 -3.80
C MET A 349 -12.22 32.03 -4.86
N GLU A 350 -13.48 32.08 -4.43
CA GLU A 350 -14.61 32.26 -5.34
C GLU A 350 -14.43 33.49 -6.24
N GLY A 351 -14.80 33.36 -7.52
CA GLY A 351 -14.65 34.42 -8.51
C GLY A 351 -13.24 34.55 -9.11
N GLY A 352 -12.31 33.64 -8.79
CA GLY A 352 -10.98 33.63 -9.39
C GLY A 352 -9.96 34.54 -8.72
N LYS A 353 -10.25 35.07 -7.53
CA LYS A 353 -9.30 35.89 -6.77
C LYS A 353 -8.21 35.00 -6.18
N GLU A 354 -6.99 35.19 -6.66
CA GLU A 354 -5.81 34.49 -6.14
C GLU A 354 -5.44 35.05 -4.75
N ILE A 355 -5.07 34.16 -3.83
CA ILE A 355 -4.64 34.50 -2.48
C ILE A 355 -3.15 34.83 -2.52
N ASP A 356 -2.74 35.89 -1.82
CA ASP A 356 -1.32 36.22 -1.67
C ASP A 356 -0.58 35.05 -1.03
N ASN A 357 0.49 34.60 -1.70
CA ASN A 357 1.30 33.47 -1.26
C ASN A 357 1.87 33.67 0.16
N LYS A 358 2.12 34.92 0.59
CA LYS A 358 2.56 35.19 1.96
C LYS A 358 1.53 34.76 3.00
N ILE A 359 0.24 34.96 2.72
CA ILE A 359 -0.84 34.54 3.63
C ILE A 359 -0.93 33.02 3.65
N VAL A 360 -0.74 32.36 2.50
CA VAL A 360 -0.72 30.90 2.40
C VAL A 360 0.44 30.32 3.22
N GLU A 361 1.65 30.81 3.00
CA GLU A 361 2.86 30.38 3.73
C GLU A 361 2.68 30.57 5.23
N GLU A 362 2.19 31.72 5.67
CA GLU A 362 1.93 32.02 7.08
C GLU A 362 0.95 31.01 7.73
N VAL A 363 -0.13 30.62 7.03
CA VAL A 363 -1.07 29.61 7.54
C VAL A 363 -0.44 28.21 7.58
N LEU A 364 0.31 27.84 6.53
CA LEU A 364 0.99 26.54 6.47
C LEU A 364 2.05 26.41 7.57
N GLU A 365 2.78 27.48 7.88
CA GLU A 365 3.76 27.52 8.99
C GLU A 365 3.08 27.29 10.35
N VAL A 366 1.90 27.89 10.58
CA VAL A 366 1.12 27.68 11.81
C VAL A 366 0.62 26.24 11.91
N MET A 367 0.25 25.62 10.80
CA MET A 367 -0.11 24.21 10.78
C MET A 367 1.09 23.31 11.07
N GLU A 368 2.28 23.65 10.56
CA GLU A 368 3.52 22.93 10.84
C GLU A 368 3.93 23.05 12.33
N GLU A 369 3.62 24.16 12.99
CA GLU A 369 3.79 24.31 14.45
C GLU A 369 2.93 23.29 15.22
N ALA A 370 1.65 23.14 14.85
CA ALA A 370 0.77 22.15 15.47
C ALA A 370 1.22 20.71 15.21
N ASP A 371 1.74 20.43 14.00
CA ASP A 371 2.34 19.15 13.67
C ASP A 371 3.53 18.83 14.58
N LYS A 372 4.45 19.80 14.76
CA LYS A 372 5.60 19.68 15.67
C LYS A 372 5.20 19.47 17.13
N GLU A 373 4.16 20.16 17.61
CA GLU A 373 3.62 19.97 18.97
C GLU A 373 3.14 18.52 19.18
N CYS A 374 2.51 17.93 18.16
CA CYS A 374 2.04 16.55 18.22
C CYS A 374 3.18 15.53 18.08
N CYS A 375 4.16 15.77 17.20
CA CYS A 375 5.33 14.90 17.02
C CYS A 375 6.25 14.89 18.25
N GLY A 376 6.43 16.02 18.94
CA GLY A 376 7.24 16.11 20.15
C GLY A 376 6.65 15.39 21.38
N SER A 377 5.43 14.87 21.28
CA SER A 377 4.73 14.19 22.38
C SER A 377 5.15 12.72 22.59
N GLU A 378 6.06 12.19 21.77
CA GLU A 378 6.63 10.82 21.84
C GLU A 378 7.23 10.45 23.20
N HIS A 379 7.45 11.43 24.10
CA HIS A 379 8.02 11.23 25.43
C HIS A 379 7.05 11.42 26.60
N ARG A 380 5.72 11.49 26.38
CA ARG A 380 4.77 11.34 27.49
C ARG A 380 4.56 9.85 27.84
N GLU A 381 5.64 9.22 28.31
CA GLU A 381 5.59 8.03 29.18
C GLU A 381 5.04 8.37 30.58
N THR A 382 4.63 9.61 30.82
CA THR A 382 3.92 9.97 32.03
C THR A 382 2.47 9.53 31.94
N ALA A 383 2.20 8.45 32.67
CA ALA A 383 0.92 7.98 33.16
C ALA A 383 0.01 9.12 33.67
N THR A 384 -0.59 9.86 32.75
CA THR A 384 -1.82 10.61 33.00
C THR A 384 -2.93 9.79 32.38
N SER A 385 -3.90 9.39 33.20
CA SER A 385 -5.04 8.55 32.83
C SER A 385 -6.00 9.19 31.81
N SER A 386 -5.65 10.35 31.23
CA SER A 386 -6.45 11.09 30.27
C SER A 386 -5.97 10.82 28.84
N LEU A 387 -6.89 10.38 27.99
CA LEU A 387 -6.66 10.27 26.54
C LEU A 387 -6.16 11.59 25.96
N SER A 388 -5.27 11.50 24.96
CA SER A 388 -4.79 12.66 24.23
C SER A 388 -5.94 13.37 23.51
N PRO A 389 -5.88 14.70 23.30
CA PRO A 389 -6.82 15.37 22.41
C PRO A 389 -6.67 14.85 20.98
N SER A 390 -7.69 15.08 20.15
CA SER A 390 -7.54 14.82 18.70
C SER A 390 -6.52 15.77 18.08
N PHE A 391 -5.82 15.35 17.03
CA PHE A 391 -4.96 16.23 16.23
C PHE A 391 -5.72 17.48 15.75
N GLY A 392 -6.96 17.32 15.27
CA GLY A 392 -7.80 18.45 14.86
C GLY A 392 -8.14 19.44 15.98
N HIS A 393 -8.11 19.01 17.25
CA HIS A 393 -8.27 19.91 18.39
C HIS A 393 -7.00 20.73 18.65
N VAL A 394 -5.83 20.07 18.64
CA VAL A 394 -4.53 20.74 18.79
C VAL A 394 -4.33 21.75 17.66
N LEU A 395 -4.53 21.31 16.42
CA LEU A 395 -4.42 22.15 15.23
C LEU A 395 -5.34 23.38 15.29
N ARG A 396 -6.61 23.19 15.70
CA ARG A 396 -7.56 24.29 15.90
C ARG A 396 -7.09 25.24 16.99
N LYS A 397 -6.63 24.72 18.13
CA LYS A 397 -6.13 25.55 19.24
C LYS A 397 -4.95 26.42 18.80
N VAL A 398 -3.91 25.81 18.22
CA VAL A 398 -2.71 26.52 17.74
C VAL A 398 -3.09 27.62 16.74
N PHE A 399 -3.97 27.31 15.80
CA PHE A 399 -4.41 28.28 14.80
C PHE A 399 -5.18 29.47 15.38
N TYR A 400 -6.16 29.23 16.26
CA TYR A 400 -6.93 30.33 16.86
C TYR A 400 -6.11 31.14 17.86
N ASP A 401 -5.20 30.52 18.61
CA ASP A 401 -4.25 31.24 19.47
C ASP A 401 -3.37 32.19 18.63
N TYR A 402 -2.94 31.74 17.45
CA TYR A 402 -2.20 32.58 16.50
C TYR A 402 -3.06 33.74 15.96
N LEU A 403 -4.32 33.50 15.57
CA LEU A 403 -5.23 34.56 15.10
C LEU A 403 -5.58 35.59 16.19
N GLU A 404 -5.55 35.20 17.47
CA GLU A 404 -5.75 36.13 18.58
C GLU A 404 -4.51 37.00 18.83
N ARG A 405 -3.30 36.43 18.67
CA ARG A 405 -2.04 37.17 18.76
C ARG A 405 -1.84 38.13 17.59
N ASN A 406 -2.28 37.74 16.39
CA ASN A 406 -2.19 38.60 15.20
C ASN A 406 -3.38 39.57 15.09
N THR A 407 -3.26 40.71 15.77
CA THR A 407 -4.28 41.77 15.77
C THR A 407 -4.17 42.73 14.59
N SER A 408 -3.15 42.59 13.75
CA SER A 408 -2.89 43.49 12.61
C SER A 408 -3.69 43.13 11.35
N ASP A 409 -4.22 41.91 11.28
CA ASP A 409 -5.00 41.43 10.14
C ASP A 409 -6.34 42.17 10.01
N THR A 410 -6.67 42.55 8.77
CA THR A 410 -8.02 43.03 8.45
C THR A 410 -9.04 41.88 8.58
N PRO A 411 -10.35 42.19 8.76
CA PRO A 411 -11.38 41.15 8.77
C PRO A 411 -11.42 40.29 7.50
N GLU A 412 -11.00 40.84 6.35
CA GLU A 412 -10.89 40.09 5.10
C GLU A 412 -9.73 39.08 5.16
N ILE A 413 -8.54 39.51 5.59
CA ILE A 413 -7.37 38.62 5.72
C ILE A 413 -7.67 37.51 6.73
N ARG A 414 -8.30 37.83 7.87
CA ARG A 414 -8.69 36.83 8.87
C ARG A 414 -9.59 35.73 8.27
N ARG A 415 -10.59 36.11 7.48
CA ARG A 415 -11.47 35.15 6.78
C ARG A 415 -10.73 34.29 5.76
N ILE A 416 -9.74 34.86 5.06
CA ILE A 416 -8.90 34.12 4.12
C ILE A 416 -8.06 33.08 4.87
N LYS A 417 -7.45 33.46 6.01
CA LYS A 417 -6.69 32.53 6.86
C LYS A 417 -7.58 31.40 7.39
N GLU A 418 -8.77 31.72 7.87
CA GLU A 418 -9.76 30.71 8.31
C GLU A 418 -10.15 29.76 7.17
N ALA A 419 -10.37 30.27 5.95
CA ALA A 419 -10.69 29.44 4.79
C ALA A 419 -9.53 28.52 4.37
N LEU A 420 -8.28 28.99 4.47
CA LEU A 420 -7.09 28.17 4.25
C LEU A 420 -6.94 27.09 5.33
N PHE A 421 -7.24 27.43 6.58
CA PHE A 421 -7.25 26.47 7.69
C PHE A 421 -8.34 25.39 7.51
N ASP A 422 -9.54 25.75 7.09
CA ASP A 422 -10.62 24.79 6.81
C ASP A 422 -10.35 23.94 5.56
N TRP A 423 -9.55 24.46 4.61
CA TRP A 423 -9.08 23.71 3.44
C TRP A 423 -8.10 22.59 3.84
N ALA A 424 -7.28 22.82 4.86
CA ALA A 424 -6.32 21.83 5.34
C ALA A 424 -7.00 20.55 5.82
N LYS A 425 -6.74 19.45 5.13
CA LYS A 425 -7.27 18.13 5.43
C LYS A 425 -6.14 17.10 5.32
N ASP A 426 -6.21 16.08 6.16
CA ASP A 426 -5.36 14.90 6.04
C ASP A 426 -6.02 13.88 5.11
N ASN A 427 -5.24 13.31 4.20
CA ASN A 427 -5.77 12.42 3.17
C ASN A 427 -6.20 11.04 3.71
N ALA A 428 -5.80 10.67 4.94
CA ALA A 428 -6.09 9.38 5.57
C ALA A 428 -7.45 9.30 6.25
N CYS A 429 -8.02 10.42 6.71
CA CYS A 429 -9.16 10.40 7.62
C CYS A 429 -10.37 11.19 7.09
N ASP A 430 -11.54 10.91 7.67
CA ASP A 430 -12.76 11.67 7.39
C ASP A 430 -12.75 13.05 8.08
N SER A 431 -12.05 13.13 9.21
CA SER A 431 -11.92 14.35 10.00
C SER A 431 -10.66 14.25 10.86
N LEU A 432 -9.93 15.36 10.95
CA LEU A 432 -8.78 15.50 11.85
C LEU A 432 -9.14 15.27 13.32
N HIS A 433 -10.42 15.38 13.70
CA HIS A 433 -10.92 15.06 15.04
C HIS A 433 -10.91 13.56 15.36
N GLN A 434 -10.72 12.70 14.36
CA GLN A 434 -10.55 11.26 14.57
C GLN A 434 -9.11 10.90 14.92
N LEU A 435 -8.14 11.66 14.42
CA LEU A 435 -6.70 11.39 14.58
C LEU A 435 -6.29 11.62 16.03
N SER A 436 -5.53 10.69 16.60
CA SER A 436 -4.96 10.83 17.94
C SER A 436 -3.70 11.71 17.87
N ALA A 437 -3.65 12.79 18.65
CA ALA A 437 -2.43 13.59 18.77
C ALA A 437 -1.31 12.80 19.46
N GLY A 438 -1.64 11.96 20.46
CA GLY A 438 -0.65 11.14 21.19
C GLY A 438 -0.06 9.99 20.36
N CYS A 439 -0.73 9.58 19.28
CA CYS A 439 -0.20 8.61 18.32
C CYS A 439 0.42 9.26 17.07
N TRP A 440 0.41 10.60 16.96
CA TRP A 440 0.77 11.30 15.72
C TRP A 440 2.22 11.03 15.30
N GLY A 441 3.17 11.15 16.24
CA GLY A 441 4.59 10.86 15.99
C GLY A 441 4.91 9.37 15.72
N SER A 442 3.95 8.45 15.90
CA SER A 442 4.22 7.03 15.62
C SER A 442 4.54 6.77 14.13
N TYR A 443 4.06 7.61 13.21
CA TYR A 443 4.44 7.55 11.80
C TYR A 443 5.83 8.15 11.61
N LYS A 444 6.73 7.43 10.94
CA LYS A 444 8.07 7.92 10.64
C LYS A 444 8.18 8.30 9.17
N PHE A 445 8.57 9.55 8.91
CA PHE A 445 8.89 10.00 7.56
C PHE A 445 10.27 9.47 7.15
N CYS A 446 10.37 8.99 5.92
CA CYS A 446 11.65 8.71 5.29
C CYS A 446 12.29 10.04 4.85
N GLU A 447 13.58 10.25 5.12
CA GLU A 447 14.26 11.50 4.78
C GLU A 447 14.45 11.65 3.26
N GLY A 448 14.39 12.88 2.76
CA GLY A 448 14.65 13.23 1.37
C GLY A 448 13.40 13.67 0.62
N GLU A 449 13.41 13.56 -0.70
CA GLU A 449 12.28 13.93 -1.55
C GLU A 449 11.09 12.98 -1.34
N ASN A 450 9.88 13.52 -1.17
CA ASN A 450 8.69 12.75 -0.84
C ASN A 450 7.76 12.49 -2.02
N ASN A 451 7.94 13.17 -3.14
CA ASN A 451 7.00 13.15 -4.25
C ASN A 451 7.60 12.55 -5.52
N MET A 452 8.44 11.53 -5.37
CA MET A 452 9.15 10.91 -6.48
C MET A 452 8.22 10.04 -7.33
N ASN A 453 8.38 10.16 -8.65
CA ASN A 453 7.53 9.47 -9.61
C ASN A 453 8.24 8.25 -10.24
N PRO A 454 7.57 7.11 -10.45
CA PRO A 454 8.11 5.98 -11.21
C PRO A 454 8.06 6.25 -12.72
N LYS A 455 9.10 5.91 -13.51
CA LYS A 455 9.15 6.20 -14.96
C LYS A 455 7.96 5.67 -15.76
N ASN A 456 7.58 4.43 -15.49
CA ASN A 456 6.54 3.69 -16.22
C ASN A 456 5.34 3.40 -15.32
N GLY A 457 5.12 4.27 -14.34
CA GLY A 457 4.07 4.16 -13.33
C GLY A 457 4.36 3.14 -12.24
N PHE A 458 3.60 3.23 -11.16
CA PHE A 458 3.88 2.57 -9.89
C PHE A 458 3.79 1.05 -9.99
N LEU A 459 2.85 0.55 -10.79
CA LEU A 459 2.70 -0.89 -11.04
C LEU A 459 3.95 -1.49 -11.70
N SER A 460 4.74 -0.71 -12.46
CA SER A 460 5.98 -1.21 -13.06
C SER A 460 7.02 -1.62 -12.02
N MET A 461 7.06 -0.95 -10.86
CA MET A 461 7.96 -1.32 -9.76
C MET A 461 7.54 -2.64 -9.13
N LEU A 462 6.24 -2.83 -8.93
CA LEU A 462 5.72 -4.09 -8.40
C LEU A 462 5.98 -5.24 -9.37
N LYS A 463 5.81 -5.01 -10.68
CA LYS A 463 6.15 -5.98 -11.73
C LYS A 463 7.64 -6.31 -11.73
N ALA A 464 8.52 -5.32 -11.54
CA ALA A 464 9.96 -5.56 -11.45
C ALA A 464 10.34 -6.41 -10.23
N LEU A 465 9.74 -6.14 -9.06
CA LEU A 465 9.93 -6.96 -7.86
C LEU A 465 9.40 -8.39 -8.07
N LEU A 466 8.24 -8.53 -8.71
CA LEU A 466 7.65 -9.81 -9.07
C LEU A 466 8.54 -10.60 -10.04
N ALA A 467 9.15 -9.94 -11.01
CA ALA A 467 10.05 -10.58 -11.98
C ALA A 467 11.33 -11.16 -11.35
N GLU A 468 11.72 -10.69 -10.16
CA GLU A 468 12.86 -11.24 -9.40
C GLU A 468 12.53 -12.51 -8.62
N THR A 469 11.25 -12.82 -8.43
CA THR A 469 10.86 -14.14 -7.92
C THR A 469 11.33 -15.20 -8.92
N THR A 470 11.84 -16.35 -8.46
CA THR A 470 12.48 -17.39 -9.30
C THR A 470 11.51 -18.17 -10.21
N ALA A 471 10.52 -17.51 -10.79
CA ALA A 471 9.91 -17.95 -12.04
C ALA A 471 10.85 -17.68 -13.24
N VAL A 472 12.11 -18.12 -13.18
CA VAL A 472 13.01 -18.31 -14.33
C VAL A 472 13.75 -19.63 -14.14
N VAL A 473 13.27 -20.65 -14.84
CA VAL A 473 13.81 -22.02 -14.84
C VAL A 473 14.54 -22.24 -16.17
N LYS A 474 15.82 -22.63 -16.13
CA LYS A 474 16.45 -23.28 -17.30
C LYS A 474 16.14 -24.77 -17.23
N LEU A 475 15.28 -25.24 -18.13
CA LEU A 475 14.96 -26.67 -18.28
C LEU A 475 16.03 -27.35 -19.15
N ASN A 476 16.26 -28.65 -18.90
CA ASN A 476 17.21 -29.52 -19.63
C ASN A 476 18.69 -29.12 -19.52
N SER A 477 19.13 -28.64 -18.36
CA SER A 477 20.55 -28.39 -18.08
C SER A 477 21.01 -29.29 -16.93
N GLU A 478 21.87 -30.27 -17.22
CA GLU A 478 22.47 -31.14 -16.21
C GLU A 478 23.44 -30.31 -15.35
N VAL A 479 23.26 -30.32 -14.03
CA VAL A 479 24.10 -29.60 -13.07
C VAL A 479 25.34 -30.46 -12.80
N GLU A 480 26.52 -29.92 -13.10
CA GLU A 480 27.80 -30.62 -12.98
C GLU A 480 28.41 -30.47 -11.58
N CYS A 481 28.40 -29.25 -11.05
CA CYS A 481 28.82 -29.01 -9.67
C CYS A 481 28.22 -27.71 -9.11
N ILE A 482 28.17 -27.66 -7.78
CA ILE A 482 27.79 -26.48 -7.01
C ILE A 482 29.04 -26.08 -6.21
N ASP A 483 29.60 -24.93 -6.55
CA ASP A 483 30.81 -24.39 -5.94
C ASP A 483 30.45 -23.37 -4.85
N TYR A 484 30.79 -23.71 -3.62
CA TYR A 484 30.59 -22.90 -2.42
C TYR A 484 31.87 -22.13 -2.01
N SER A 485 32.95 -22.23 -2.78
CA SER A 485 34.31 -21.89 -2.35
C SER A 485 34.88 -20.58 -2.90
N SER A 486 34.10 -19.81 -3.67
CA SER A 486 34.59 -18.56 -4.29
C SER A 486 33.97 -17.31 -3.68
N GLU A 487 34.81 -16.30 -3.41
CA GLU A 487 34.39 -14.91 -3.34
C GLU A 487 33.91 -14.49 -4.73
N VAL A 488 32.61 -14.65 -5.00
CA VAL A 488 31.99 -14.12 -6.20
C VAL A 488 31.70 -12.65 -5.94
N THR A 489 32.33 -11.77 -6.72
CA THR A 489 31.83 -10.40 -6.85
C THR A 489 30.50 -10.49 -7.58
N ALA A 490 29.40 -10.28 -6.85
CA ALA A 490 28.09 -10.12 -7.45
C ALA A 490 28.19 -9.07 -8.57
N GLU A 491 27.62 -9.34 -9.75
CA GLU A 491 27.36 -8.25 -10.68
C GLU A 491 26.52 -7.21 -9.93
N ARG A 492 26.84 -5.92 -10.13
CA ARG A 492 26.30 -4.75 -9.41
C ARG A 492 24.75 -4.60 -9.43
N THR A 493 24.01 -5.59 -9.90
CA THR A 493 22.58 -5.59 -10.17
C THR A 493 21.73 -6.40 -9.17
N SER A 494 22.32 -7.24 -8.30
CA SER A 494 21.58 -7.91 -7.22
C SER A 494 21.37 -6.96 -6.02
N PHE A 495 20.11 -6.75 -5.63
CA PHE A 495 19.72 -5.89 -4.51
C PHE A 495 20.20 -6.47 -3.17
N LEU A 496 21.17 -5.80 -2.55
CA LEU A 496 21.66 -6.10 -1.21
C LEU A 496 20.62 -5.68 -0.15
N ARG A 497 20.37 -6.53 0.85
CA ARG A 497 19.82 -6.08 2.12
C ARG A 497 20.80 -5.08 2.78
N PRO A 498 20.33 -4.13 3.61
CA PRO A 498 21.20 -3.26 4.38
C PRO A 498 22.16 -3.99 5.33
N ASP A 499 21.90 -5.27 5.64
CA ASP A 499 22.75 -6.14 6.46
C ASP A 499 23.88 -6.85 5.69
N GLY A 500 23.92 -6.73 4.35
CA GLY A 500 25.07 -7.09 3.53
C GLY A 500 25.39 -8.59 3.41
N VAL A 501 24.58 -9.51 3.96
CA VAL A 501 24.92 -10.95 3.91
C VAL A 501 24.15 -11.66 2.81
N THR A 502 24.85 -11.96 1.71
CA THR A 502 24.46 -12.99 0.74
C THR A 502 25.66 -13.91 0.51
N PHE A 503 25.42 -15.21 0.41
CA PHE A 503 26.44 -16.18 0.00
C PHE A 503 26.19 -16.49 -1.47
N PRO A 504 26.97 -15.93 -2.41
CA PRO A 504 26.85 -16.32 -3.80
C PRO A 504 27.25 -17.79 -3.95
N VAL A 505 26.52 -18.54 -4.76
CA VAL A 505 26.84 -19.93 -5.10
C VAL A 505 26.98 -20.02 -6.61
N ILE A 506 28.12 -20.52 -7.10
CA ILE A 506 28.31 -20.77 -8.53
C ILE A 506 27.75 -22.16 -8.84
N VAL A 507 26.72 -22.22 -9.68
CA VAL A 507 26.21 -23.49 -10.21
C VAL A 507 26.74 -23.66 -11.64
N ARG A 508 27.61 -24.64 -11.86
CA ARG A 508 28.10 -24.98 -13.19
C ARG A 508 27.19 -26.05 -13.80
N CYS A 509 26.65 -25.76 -14.97
CA CYS A 509 25.87 -26.72 -15.76
C CYS A 509 26.69 -27.19 -16.95
N ARG A 510 26.58 -28.48 -17.28
CA ARG A 510 27.26 -29.09 -18.42
C ARG A 510 26.81 -28.42 -19.73
N GLN A 511 27.75 -27.90 -20.51
CA GLN A 511 27.44 -27.38 -21.85
C GLN A 511 27.11 -28.55 -22.78
N VAL A 512 25.89 -28.57 -23.32
CA VAL A 512 25.55 -29.44 -24.44
C VAL A 512 26.32 -28.93 -25.66
N ARG A 513 27.25 -29.74 -26.19
CA ARG A 513 27.89 -29.45 -27.48
C ARG A 513 26.78 -29.31 -28.52
N LYS A 514 26.69 -28.14 -29.16
CA LYS A 514 25.96 -28.04 -30.42
C LYS A 514 26.73 -28.87 -31.43
N ASP A 515 26.21 -30.04 -31.75
CA ASP A 515 26.63 -30.72 -32.96
C ASP A 515 26.39 -29.78 -34.14
N VAL A 516 27.45 -29.67 -34.94
CA VAL A 516 27.50 -28.97 -36.21
C VAL A 516 26.38 -29.52 -37.10
N ILE A 517 25.47 -28.65 -37.54
CA ILE A 517 24.79 -28.85 -38.81
C ILE A 517 25.17 -27.64 -39.67
N GLN A 518 26.10 -27.89 -40.59
CA GLN A 518 26.35 -27.06 -41.77
C GLN A 518 25.09 -27.04 -42.64
N GLY A 519 24.74 -25.86 -43.16
CA GLY A 519 23.64 -25.63 -44.08
C GLY A 519 23.30 -24.15 -44.12
#